data_AF-A0A0G1JY41-F1
#
_entry.id   AF-A0A0G1JY41-F1
#
_cell.length_a   1.000
_cell.length_b   1.000
_cell.length_c   1.000
_cell.angle_alpha   90.00
_cell.angle_beta   90.00
_cell.angle_gamma   90.00
#
_symmetry.space_group_name_H-M   'P 1'
#
loop_
_entity.id
_entity.type
_entity.pdbx_description
1 polymer ?
#
loop_
_entity_poly.entity_id
_entity_poly.type
_entity_poly.pdbx_seq_one_letter_code
_entity_poly.pdbx_strand_id
1 'polypeptide(L)'
;KFDGVIRGIEVVDRPSVELASLELPILGYIAAGRPIEPLTDPNATMRVSSSMVSGKKRAFVLQVKGDSMIEEGIFDHDFVLIEECEIGAVKDGDIVVALLENGLATLKRFFRERTRVRLEPANSSMSPIFAINVKVQGKCVGVIRKYA
;
A
#
# COMPACT_ATOMS: atom_id res chain seq x y z
N LYS A 1 -9.31 11.25 -58.80
CA LYS A 1 -10.35 10.43 -58.13
C LYS A 1 -9.65 9.73 -56.98
N PHE A 2 -9.86 10.17 -55.74
CA PHE A 2 -9.26 9.54 -54.56
C PHE A 2 -10.21 8.47 -54.06
N ASP A 3 -9.76 7.22 -54.08
CA ASP A 3 -10.49 6.05 -53.61
C ASP A 3 -10.06 5.78 -52.17
N GLY A 4 -10.65 6.53 -51.23
CA GLY A 4 -10.31 6.49 -49.81
C GLY A 4 -11.48 5.97 -48.98
N VAL A 5 -11.34 4.78 -48.39
CA VAL A 5 -12.32 4.25 -47.44
C VAL A 5 -12.17 5.02 -46.13
N ILE A 6 -13.17 5.85 -45.83
CA ILE A 6 -13.25 6.65 -44.61
C ILE A 6 -13.60 5.70 -43.46
N ARG A 7 -12.70 5.52 -42.49
CA ARG A 7 -13.00 4.82 -41.23
C ARG A 7 -13.44 5.86 -40.20
N GLY A 8 -14.75 5.97 -39.98
CA GLY A 8 -15.31 6.78 -38.90
C GLY A 8 -15.14 6.07 -37.55
N ILE A 9 -14.76 6.81 -36.52
CA ILE A 9 -14.85 6.35 -35.13
C ILE A 9 -16.19 6.85 -34.59
N GLU A 10 -17.08 5.93 -34.23
CA GLU A 10 -18.33 6.24 -33.57
C GLU A 10 -18.12 6.17 -32.06
N VAL A 11 -18.44 7.26 -31.36
CA VAL A 11 -18.51 7.25 -29.90
C VAL A 11 -19.81 6.56 -29.53
N VAL A 12 -19.74 5.24 -29.38
CA VAL A 12 -20.83 4.46 -28.79
C VAL A 12 -20.98 4.95 -27.36
N ASP A 13 -22.14 5.50 -27.04
CA ASP A 13 -22.50 6.02 -25.73
C ASP A 13 -22.07 5.02 -24.67
N ARG A 14 -20.91 5.27 -24.06
CA ARG A 14 -20.43 4.45 -22.95
C ARG A 14 -21.25 4.97 -21.79
N PRO A 15 -22.06 4.14 -21.11
CA PRO A 15 -22.52 4.55 -19.79
C PRO A 15 -21.27 4.99 -19.07
N SER A 16 -21.26 6.24 -18.57
CA SER A 16 -20.15 6.71 -17.76
C SER A 16 -19.90 5.61 -16.76
N VAL A 17 -18.78 4.89 -16.92
CA VAL A 17 -18.36 3.95 -15.90
C VAL A 17 -18.16 4.89 -14.74
N GLU A 18 -19.14 4.94 -13.83
CA GLU A 18 -18.94 5.56 -12.54
C GLU A 18 -17.78 4.75 -11.98
N LEU A 19 -16.58 5.31 -12.14
CA LEU A 19 -15.37 4.82 -11.53
C LEU A 19 -15.65 4.98 -10.05
N ALA A 20 -16.27 3.95 -9.46
CA ALA A 20 -16.72 3.99 -8.09
C ALA A 20 -15.48 4.30 -7.27
N SER A 21 -15.43 5.49 -6.69
CA SER A 21 -14.31 5.95 -5.91
C SER A 21 -14.64 5.79 -4.44
N LEU A 22 -13.68 5.31 -3.66
CA LEU A 22 -13.78 5.19 -2.22
C LEU A 22 -12.92 6.26 -1.58
N GLU A 23 -13.42 6.84 -0.50
CA GLU A 23 -12.68 7.80 0.31
C GLU A 23 -12.06 7.05 1.50
N LEU A 24 -10.73 6.98 1.54
CA LEU A 24 -9.99 6.26 2.58
C LEU A 24 -9.29 7.25 3.51
N PRO A 25 -9.26 6.98 4.83
CA PRO A 25 -8.54 7.83 5.77
C PRO A 25 -7.03 7.67 5.61
N ILE A 26 -6.30 8.78 5.72
CA ILE A 26 -4.84 8.79 5.81
C ILE A 26 -4.48 8.77 7.30
N LEU A 27 -3.95 7.65 7.79
CA LEU A 27 -3.71 7.48 9.23
C LEU A 27 -2.39 8.12 9.72
N GLY A 28 -1.49 8.47 8.81
CA GLY A 28 -0.22 9.11 9.14
C GLY A 28 0.94 8.57 8.32
N TYR A 29 2.12 8.63 8.91
CA TYR A 29 3.38 8.25 8.28
C TYR A 29 3.87 6.90 8.76
N ILE A 30 4.45 6.13 7.85
CA ILE A 30 5.14 4.88 8.14
C ILE A 30 6.61 4.98 7.74
N ALA A 31 7.48 4.89 8.75
CA ALA A 31 8.91 4.83 8.56
C ALA A 31 9.45 3.45 8.95
N ALA A 32 10.63 3.11 8.44
CA ALA A 32 11.34 1.94 8.94
C ALA A 32 11.78 2.15 10.40
N GLY A 33 11.33 1.27 11.29
CA GLY A 33 11.84 1.21 12.67
C GLY A 33 11.47 2.42 13.54
N ARG A 34 10.40 3.15 13.23
CA ARG A 34 9.83 4.21 14.09
C ARG A 34 8.34 3.97 14.31
N PRO A 35 7.72 4.53 15.37
CA PRO A 35 6.28 4.46 15.53
C PRO A 35 5.55 5.08 14.34
N ILE A 36 4.28 4.71 14.13
CA ILE A 36 3.42 5.46 13.20
C ILE A 36 3.30 6.88 13.73
N GLU A 37 3.78 7.85 12.97
CA GLU A 37 3.61 9.26 13.30
C GLU A 37 2.22 9.68 12.80
N PRO A 38 1.32 10.16 13.67
CA PRO A 38 0.01 10.61 13.24
C PRO A 38 0.12 11.81 12.30
N LEU A 39 -0.83 11.94 11.38
CA LEU A 39 -0.94 13.13 10.54
C LEU A 39 -1.40 14.33 11.37
N THR A 40 -0.98 15.53 10.99
CA THR A 40 -1.43 16.79 11.61
C THR A 40 -2.94 17.00 11.44
N ASP A 41 -3.48 16.61 10.29
CA ASP A 41 -4.92 16.64 10.03
C ASP A 41 -5.54 15.26 10.30
N PRO A 42 -6.32 15.08 11.38
CA PRO A 42 -6.96 13.81 11.70
C PRO A 42 -8.07 13.42 10.73
N ASN A 43 -8.56 14.35 9.90
CA ASN A 43 -9.63 14.12 8.94
C ASN A 43 -9.12 14.00 7.49
N ALA A 44 -7.81 13.88 7.29
CA ALA A 44 -7.26 13.76 5.96
C ALA A 44 -7.71 12.46 5.30
N THR A 45 -8.25 12.58 4.10
CA THR A 45 -8.71 11.46 3.28
C THR A 45 -8.09 11.48 1.89
N MET A 46 -8.11 10.32 1.25
CA MET A 46 -7.69 10.15 -0.13
C MET A 46 -8.77 9.40 -0.90
N ARG A 47 -9.19 9.97 -2.04
CA ARG A 47 -10.06 9.26 -2.98
C ARG A 47 -9.23 8.32 -3.83
N VAL A 48 -9.61 7.04 -3.81
CA VAL A 48 -8.97 5.98 -4.59
C VAL A 48 -10.03 5.26 -5.41
N SER A 49 -9.62 4.63 -6.52
CA SER A 49 -10.54 3.77 -7.25
C SER A 49 -10.92 2.56 -6.40
N SER A 50 -12.21 2.22 -6.35
CA SER A 50 -12.70 1.00 -5.69
C SER A 50 -12.02 -0.26 -6.19
N SER A 51 -11.54 -0.28 -7.44
CA SER A 51 -10.79 -1.41 -7.99
C SER A 51 -9.39 -1.62 -7.38
N MET A 52 -8.85 -0.63 -6.66
CA MET A 52 -7.54 -0.74 -5.99
C MET A 52 -7.63 -1.49 -4.65
N VAL A 53 -8.84 -1.71 -4.16
CA VAL A 53 -9.11 -2.47 -2.93
C VAL A 53 -10.10 -3.58 -3.24
N SER A 54 -10.08 -4.65 -2.45
CA SER A 54 -11.02 -5.76 -2.57
C SER A 54 -12.46 -5.37 -2.23
N GLY A 55 -12.65 -4.29 -1.46
CA GLY A 55 -13.94 -3.85 -0.92
C GLY A 55 -14.52 -4.76 0.17
N LYS A 56 -13.81 -5.85 0.52
CA LYS A 56 -14.27 -6.83 1.52
C LYS A 56 -13.80 -6.52 2.94
N LYS A 57 -12.78 -5.69 3.06
CA LYS A 57 -12.12 -5.34 4.32
C LYS A 57 -11.95 -3.84 4.40
N ARG A 58 -11.75 -3.33 5.62
CA ARG A 58 -11.38 -1.93 5.81
C ARG A 58 -10.02 -1.67 5.16
N ALA A 59 -9.88 -0.49 4.58
CA ALA A 59 -8.64 -0.04 3.99
C ALA A 59 -8.31 1.37 4.50
N PHE A 60 -7.03 1.69 4.51
CA PHE A 60 -6.52 2.99 4.91
C PHE A 60 -5.24 3.31 4.15
N VAL A 61 -4.81 4.57 4.22
CA VAL A 61 -3.61 5.04 3.55
C VAL A 61 -2.56 5.43 4.58
N LEU A 62 -1.30 5.10 4.30
CA LEU A 62 -0.14 5.62 5.03
C LEU A 62 0.79 6.30 4.04
N GLN A 63 1.43 7.39 4.47
CA GLN A 63 2.51 8.00 3.71
C GLN A 63 3.86 7.40 4.12
N VAL A 64 4.65 6.98 3.15
CA VAL A 64 5.96 6.37 3.37
C VAL A 64 6.98 7.44 3.74
N LYS A 65 7.82 7.12 4.73
CA LYS A 65 8.95 7.94 5.17
C LYS A 65 10.23 7.10 5.17
N GLY A 66 11.15 7.40 4.25
CA GLY A 66 12.40 6.69 4.02
C GLY A 66 12.37 5.72 2.84
N ASP A 67 13.40 4.89 2.75
CA ASP A 67 13.81 4.16 1.54
C ASP A 67 13.85 2.63 1.71
N SER A 68 13.29 2.10 2.80
CA SER A 68 13.41 0.67 3.12
C SER A 68 12.73 -0.29 2.14
N MET A 69 11.92 0.25 1.23
CA MET A 69 11.18 -0.50 0.22
C MET A 69 11.49 -0.01 -1.21
N ILE A 70 12.63 0.66 -1.40
CA ILE A 70 13.00 1.29 -2.68
C ILE A 70 13.11 0.29 -3.84
N GLU A 71 13.53 -0.94 -3.57
CA GLU A 71 13.65 -2.01 -4.58
C GLU A 71 12.28 -2.57 -5.00
N GLU A 72 11.21 -2.31 -4.23
CA GLU A 72 9.81 -2.55 -4.65
C GLU A 72 9.20 -1.37 -5.42
N GLY A 73 9.97 -0.33 -5.66
CA GLY A 73 9.47 0.91 -6.24
C GLY A 73 8.55 1.70 -5.31
N ILE A 74 8.63 1.44 -4.00
CA ILE A 74 8.00 2.25 -2.94
C ILE A 74 9.05 3.20 -2.40
N PHE A 75 8.89 4.48 -2.70
CA PHE A 75 9.85 5.53 -2.39
C PHE A 75 9.32 6.43 -1.27
N ASP A 76 10.22 7.26 -0.76
CA ASP A 76 9.87 8.30 0.18
C ASP A 76 8.74 9.18 -0.36
N HIS A 77 7.82 9.57 0.53
CA HIS A 77 6.61 10.33 0.24
C HIS A 77 5.50 9.63 -0.57
N ASP A 78 5.67 8.36 -0.94
CA ASP A 78 4.58 7.58 -1.54
C ASP A 78 3.42 7.37 -0.58
N PHE A 79 2.21 7.24 -1.14
CA PHE A 79 1.05 6.79 -0.41
C PHE A 79 0.83 5.30 -0.66
N VAL A 80 0.86 4.50 0.39
CA VAL A 80 0.57 3.06 0.31
C VAL A 80 -0.86 2.79 0.78
N LEU A 81 -1.59 2.01 -0.01
CA LEU A 81 -2.93 1.55 0.33
C LEU A 81 -2.81 0.24 1.10
N ILE A 82 -3.34 0.23 2.31
CA ILE A 82 -3.28 -0.91 3.20
C ILE A 82 -4.68 -1.47 3.39
N GLU A 83 -4.88 -2.75 3.09
CA GLU A 83 -6.08 -3.47 3.50
C GLU A 83 -5.85 -4.18 4.82
N GLU A 84 -6.73 -3.93 5.79
CA GLU A 84 -6.68 -4.58 7.09
C GLU A 84 -6.75 -6.10 6.93
N CYS A 85 -5.84 -6.81 7.58
CA CYS A 85 -5.87 -8.27 7.58
C CYS A 85 -5.17 -8.83 8.81
N GLU A 86 -5.62 -10.00 9.23
CA GLU A 86 -4.95 -10.77 10.26
C GLU A 86 -3.73 -11.48 9.70
N ILE A 87 -2.76 -11.77 10.56
CA ILE A 87 -1.50 -12.43 10.19
C ILE A 87 -1.71 -13.74 9.43
N GLY A 88 -2.77 -14.50 9.73
CA GLY A 88 -3.09 -15.76 9.06
C GLY A 88 -3.38 -15.62 7.56
N ALA A 89 -3.88 -14.47 7.12
CA ALA A 89 -4.21 -14.20 5.72
C ALA A 89 -3.01 -13.73 4.88
N VAL A 90 -1.87 -13.43 5.52
CA VAL A 90 -0.64 -12.95 4.87
C VAL A 90 0.14 -14.13 4.27
N LYS A 91 0.71 -13.95 3.10
CA LYS A 91 1.60 -14.93 2.46
C LYS A 91 3.05 -14.48 2.52
N ASP A 92 3.96 -15.43 2.41
CA ASP A 92 5.37 -15.12 2.30
C ASP A 92 5.64 -14.25 1.07
N GLY A 93 6.39 -13.17 1.27
CA GLY A 93 6.66 -12.13 0.29
C GLY A 93 5.64 -10.99 0.27
N ASP A 94 4.47 -11.10 0.91
CA ASP A 94 3.51 -9.99 0.97
C ASP A 94 4.16 -8.78 1.67
N ILE A 95 3.91 -7.58 1.14
CA ILE A 95 4.32 -6.32 1.77
C ILE A 95 3.27 -5.97 2.82
N VAL A 96 3.68 -5.85 4.08
CA VAL A 96 2.75 -5.63 5.20
C VAL A 96 3.16 -4.47 6.07
N VAL A 97 2.16 -3.88 6.72
CA VAL A 97 2.35 -3.05 7.91
C VAL A 97 2.39 -3.98 9.11
N ALA A 98 3.57 -4.14 9.69
CA ALA A 98 3.80 -4.94 10.87
C ALA A 98 4.05 -4.04 12.09
N LEU A 99 3.37 -4.34 13.19
CA LEU A 99 3.59 -3.75 14.50
C LEU A 99 4.43 -4.73 15.34
N LEU A 100 5.61 -4.26 15.75
CA LEU A 100 6.53 -4.96 16.63
C LEU A 100 6.10 -4.84 18.10
N GLU A 101 6.61 -5.72 18.97
CA GLU A 101 6.27 -5.74 20.41
C GLU A 101 6.57 -4.42 21.14
N ASN A 102 7.59 -3.70 20.69
CA ASN A 102 7.98 -2.39 21.21
C ASN A 102 7.07 -1.24 20.73
N GLY A 103 5.98 -1.55 20.00
CA GLY A 103 5.03 -0.56 19.48
C GLY A 103 5.49 0.13 18.20
N LEU A 104 6.63 -0.24 17.61
CA LEU A 104 7.10 0.32 16.35
C LEU A 104 6.38 -0.35 15.18
N ALA A 105 5.87 0.46 14.24
CA ALA A 105 5.32 -0.05 13.00
C ALA A 105 6.34 0.03 11.87
N THR A 106 6.28 -0.90 10.93
CA THR A 106 7.18 -0.91 9.78
C THR A 106 6.49 -1.49 8.56
N LEU A 107 6.87 -0.98 7.38
CA LEU A 107 6.50 -1.55 6.09
C LEU A 107 7.63 -2.45 5.60
N LYS A 108 7.39 -3.76 5.48
CA LYS A 108 8.40 -4.77 5.08
C LYS A 108 7.75 -5.92 4.32
N ARG A 109 8.55 -6.69 3.59
CA ARG A 109 8.15 -8.01 3.11
C ARG A 109 8.07 -8.98 4.29
N PHE A 110 6.99 -9.74 4.36
CA PHE A 110 6.74 -10.67 5.44
C PHE A 110 7.13 -12.09 5.03
N PHE A 111 7.84 -12.79 5.90
CA PHE A 111 8.17 -14.20 5.73
C PHE A 111 7.99 -14.95 7.04
N ARG A 112 7.26 -16.07 7.00
CA ARG A 112 7.09 -16.97 8.14
C ARG A 112 8.26 -17.94 8.20
N GLU A 113 8.92 -17.99 9.35
CA GLU A 113 9.90 -19.01 9.69
C GLU A 113 9.32 -19.93 10.78
N ARG A 114 9.98 -21.07 11.03
CA ARG A 114 9.48 -22.08 11.99
C ARG A 114 9.20 -21.54 13.39
N THR A 115 10.00 -20.59 13.85
CA THR A 115 9.96 -20.08 15.24
C THR A 115 9.80 -18.58 15.34
N ARG A 116 9.75 -17.87 14.21
CA ARG A 116 9.76 -16.40 14.15
C ARG A 116 9.25 -15.88 12.82
N VAL A 117 9.06 -14.58 12.74
CA VAL A 117 8.79 -13.85 11.50
C VAL A 117 10.06 -13.12 11.08
N ARG A 118 10.38 -13.16 9.79
CA ARG A 118 11.38 -12.31 9.15
C ARG A 118 10.66 -11.20 8.40
N LEU A 119 10.93 -9.96 8.79
CA LEU A 119 10.47 -8.74 8.13
C LEU A 119 11.63 -8.19 7.31
N GLU A 120 11.60 -8.42 6.01
CA GLU A 120 12.68 -8.09 5.09
C GLU A 120 12.45 -6.73 4.43
N PRO A 121 13.43 -5.80 4.51
CA PRO A 121 13.41 -4.61 3.67
C PRO A 121 13.62 -4.98 2.21
N ALA A 122 13.05 -4.20 1.30
CA ALA A 122 13.45 -4.23 -0.10
C ALA A 122 14.41 -3.06 -0.35
N ASN A 123 15.55 -3.17 0.33
CA ASN A 123 16.68 -2.26 0.24
C ASN A 123 17.93 -3.04 0.69
N SER A 124 18.80 -3.37 -0.26
CA SER A 124 20.03 -4.14 -0.06
C SER A 124 21.01 -3.54 0.95
N SER A 125 20.90 -2.25 1.27
CA SER A 125 21.71 -1.62 2.33
C SER A 125 21.19 -1.88 3.74
N MET A 126 20.00 -2.46 3.89
CA MET A 126 19.33 -2.68 5.16
C MET A 126 19.26 -4.16 5.54
N SER A 127 19.38 -4.46 6.83
CA SER A 127 19.27 -5.83 7.35
C SER A 127 17.82 -6.22 7.68
N PRO A 128 17.44 -7.50 7.50
CA PRO A 128 16.14 -8.00 7.94
C PRO A 128 15.92 -7.87 9.45
N ILE A 129 14.67 -7.67 9.84
CA ILE A 129 14.23 -7.67 11.24
C ILE A 129 13.63 -9.03 11.56
N PHE A 130 14.09 -9.66 12.65
CA PHE A 130 13.55 -10.92 13.13
C PHE A 130 12.76 -10.70 14.42
N ALA A 131 11.52 -11.18 14.46
CA ALA A 131 10.64 -11.00 15.61
C ALA A 131 9.84 -12.28 15.89
N ILE A 132 9.67 -12.63 17.17
CA ILE A 132 8.87 -13.80 17.57
C ILE A 132 7.39 -13.46 17.49
N ASN A 133 7.00 -12.32 18.06
CA ASN A 133 5.63 -11.83 18.01
C ASN A 133 5.54 -10.58 17.13
N VAL A 134 4.69 -10.64 16.11
CA VAL A 134 4.37 -9.52 15.22
C VAL A 134 2.86 -9.47 15.06
N LYS A 135 2.30 -8.27 15.18
CA LYS A 135 0.92 -8.02 14.79
C LYS A 135 0.92 -7.41 13.40
N VAL A 136 0.29 -8.09 12.44
CA VAL A 136 0.04 -7.50 11.13
C VAL A 136 -1.19 -6.59 11.24
N GLN A 137 -1.07 -5.33 10.81
CA GLN A 137 -2.20 -4.40 10.71
C GLN A 137 -2.90 -4.54 9.36
N GLY A 138 -2.14 -4.80 8.29
CA GLY A 138 -2.70 -4.99 6.97
C GLY A 138 -1.64 -5.26 5.91
N LYS A 139 -2.12 -5.56 4.70
CA LYS A 139 -1.31 -5.79 3.51
C LYS A 139 -1.34 -4.58 2.59
N CYS A 140 -0.20 -4.22 2.04
CA CYS A 140 -0.09 -3.22 0.99
C CYS A 140 -0.68 -3.79 -0.31
N VAL A 141 -1.71 -3.15 -0.84
CA VAL A 141 -2.41 -3.55 -2.08
C VAL A 141 -2.18 -2.58 -3.23
N GLY A 142 -1.60 -1.41 -2.97
CA GLY A 142 -1.34 -0.42 -4.00
C GLY A 142 -0.44 0.70 -3.51
N VAL A 143 0.10 1.44 -4.48
CA VAL A 143 0.95 2.60 -4.27
C VAL A 143 0.41 3.73 -5.13
N ILE A 144 0.31 4.93 -4.55
CA ILE A 144 -0.04 6.17 -5.25
C ILE A 144 1.13 7.12 -5.06
N ARG A 145 1.71 7.54 -6.19
CA ARG A 145 2.73 8.59 -6.22
C ARG A 145 2.17 9.81 -6.92
N LYS A 146 2.27 10.95 -6.25
CA LYS A 146 1.94 12.25 -6.81
C LYS A 146 3.24 12.98 -7.13
N TYR A 147 3.43 13.31 -8.40
CA TYR A 147 4.47 14.25 -8.82
C TYR A 147 3.90 15.67 -8.80
N ALA A 148 4.78 16.66 -8.60
CA ALA A 148 4.44 18.06 -8.74
C ALA A 148 4.33 18.45 -10.22
#